data_AF-A0A821VSD1-F1
#
_entry.id   AF-A0A821VSD1-F1
#
_cell.length_a   1.000
_cell.length_b   1.000
_cell.length_c   1.000
_cell.angle_alpha   90.00
_cell.angle_beta   90.00
_cell.angle_gamma   90.00
#
_symmetry.space_group_name_H-M   'P 1'
#
loop_
_entity.id
_entity.type
_entity.pdbx_description
1 polymer ?
#
loop_
_entity_poly.entity_id
_entity_poly.type
_entity_poly.pdbx_seq_one_letter_code
_entity_poly.pdbx_strand_id
1 'polypeptide(L)'
;MFERASAILKEQNIKSDSFQLQFVVYRNYNSKEDKILQSSPWETKPDNLRAFMNTIEVEGGWNNEAIEIGLWHANQENERENITQVILIGDAPPNTKDEVKEKRNGFQETYWKGTKFSKPTYYQDELDKLKAHSIPVHAFFVEQRAETVFKQIAQQTGGRGEMLDINSSSGSQMLTDLVTEEILRNVGGTTKGNALVEAYRNRYQKGYT
;
A
#
# COMPACT_ATOMS: atom_id res chain seq x y z
N MET A 1 -2.67 2.92 -14.81
CA MET A 1 -1.50 3.46 -14.08
C MET A 1 -0.19 3.19 -14.84
N PHE A 2 0.27 1.93 -14.99
CA PHE A 2 1.58 1.62 -15.62
C PHE A 2 1.81 2.30 -16.98
N GLU A 3 0.81 2.21 -17.87
CA GLU A 3 0.88 2.84 -19.19
C GLU A 3 1.00 4.36 -19.11
N ARG A 4 0.24 5.00 -18.22
CA ARG A 4 0.26 6.46 -18.06
C ARG A 4 1.59 6.94 -17.46
N ALA A 5 2.09 6.27 -16.43
CA ALA A 5 3.42 6.54 -15.86
C ALA A 5 4.50 6.39 -16.94
N SER A 6 4.50 5.25 -17.64
CA SER A 6 5.46 4.95 -18.71
C SER A 6 5.45 5.99 -19.83
N ALA A 7 4.26 6.48 -20.21
CA ALA A 7 4.12 7.50 -21.25
C ALA A 7 4.80 8.82 -20.84
N ILE A 8 4.55 9.29 -19.61
CA ILE A 8 5.19 10.51 -19.08
C ILE A 8 6.71 10.33 -18.95
N LEU A 9 7.16 9.18 -18.44
CA LEU A 9 8.60 8.90 -18.33
C LEU A 9 9.30 8.94 -19.69
N LYS A 10 8.72 8.28 -20.71
CA LYS A 10 9.28 8.26 -22.07
C LYS A 10 9.37 9.66 -22.69
N GLU A 11 8.34 10.48 -22.53
CA GLU A 11 8.33 11.87 -23.03
C GLU A 11 9.40 12.74 -22.40
N GLN A 12 9.83 12.39 -21.18
CA GLN A 12 10.87 13.08 -20.43
C GLN A 12 12.24 12.39 -20.56
N ASN A 13 12.39 11.47 -21.53
CA ASN A 13 13.60 10.68 -21.79
C ASN A 13 14.07 9.84 -20.58
N ILE A 14 13.13 9.39 -19.74
CA ILE A 14 13.36 8.45 -18.63
C ILE A 14 12.89 7.07 -19.08
N LYS A 15 13.62 6.02 -18.69
CA LYS A 15 13.23 4.64 -19.07
C LYS A 15 11.91 4.27 -18.41
N SER A 16 11.02 3.62 -19.15
CA SER A 16 9.69 3.24 -18.63
C SER A 16 9.71 2.16 -17.55
N ASP A 17 10.82 1.42 -17.44
CA ASP A 17 11.07 0.40 -16.41
C ASP A 17 11.81 0.96 -15.19
N SER A 18 11.85 2.28 -15.00
CA SER A 18 12.50 2.93 -13.85
C SER A 18 11.71 2.78 -12.53
N PHE A 19 10.64 1.99 -12.51
CA PHE A 19 9.88 1.67 -11.30
C PHE A 19 9.37 0.23 -11.36
N GLN A 20 9.18 -0.34 -10.18
CA GLN A 20 8.49 -1.61 -9.97
C GLN A 20 7.35 -1.41 -8.97
N LEU A 21 6.34 -2.26 -9.05
CA LEU A 21 5.27 -2.30 -8.08
C LEU A 21 5.01 -3.73 -7.63
N GLN A 22 4.73 -3.88 -6.34
CA GLN A 22 4.21 -5.09 -5.74
C GLN A 22 2.80 -4.80 -5.22
N PHE A 23 1.86 -5.70 -5.52
CA PHE A 23 0.53 -5.69 -4.94
C PHE A 23 0.47 -6.67 -3.76
N VAL A 24 -0.06 -6.22 -2.62
CA VAL A 24 -0.11 -6.96 -1.36
C VAL A 24 -1.52 -6.91 -0.80
N VAL A 25 -2.02 -8.05 -0.36
CA VAL A 25 -3.31 -8.21 0.31
C VAL A 25 -3.02 -8.67 1.73
N TYR A 26 -3.50 -7.92 2.72
CA TYR A 26 -3.52 -8.34 4.11
C TYR A 26 -4.97 -8.59 4.54
N ARG A 27 -5.15 -9.50 5.49
CA ARG A 27 -6.45 -9.83 6.10
C ARG A 27 -6.34 -9.76 7.61
N ASN A 28 -6.93 -10.71 8.31
CA ASN A 28 -6.93 -10.77 9.77
C ASN A 28 -6.51 -12.13 10.31
N TYR A 29 -6.36 -12.23 11.63
CA TYR A 29 -5.91 -13.45 12.33
C TYR A 29 -6.94 -14.60 12.30
N ASN A 30 -8.11 -14.42 11.69
CA ASN A 30 -9.00 -15.52 11.30
C ASN A 30 -8.63 -16.14 9.94
N SER A 31 -7.56 -15.66 9.29
CA SER A 31 -6.96 -16.23 8.09
C SER A 31 -5.66 -16.97 8.44
N LYS A 32 -5.41 -18.11 7.78
CA LYS A 32 -4.16 -18.87 7.93
C LYS A 32 -2.97 -18.11 7.36
N GLU A 33 -1.74 -18.53 7.65
CA GLU A 33 -0.48 -17.91 7.20
C GLU A 33 -0.45 -17.58 5.70
N ASP A 34 -0.96 -18.48 4.85
CA ASP A 34 -0.98 -18.34 3.40
C ASP A 34 -2.00 -17.31 2.90
N LYS A 35 -2.98 -16.94 3.75
CA LYS A 35 -4.07 -16.02 3.42
C LYS A 35 -4.04 -14.71 4.20
N ILE A 36 -3.52 -14.68 5.42
CA ILE A 36 -3.41 -13.44 6.20
C ILE A 36 -2.56 -12.39 5.46
N LEU A 37 -1.61 -12.84 4.64
CA LEU A 37 -0.82 -12.02 3.74
C LEU A 37 -0.56 -12.76 2.43
N GLN A 38 -0.94 -12.15 1.31
CA GLN A 38 -0.57 -12.58 -0.04
C GLN A 38 0.10 -11.42 -0.77
N SER A 39 1.22 -11.68 -1.45
CA SER A 39 1.94 -10.68 -2.23
C SER A 39 2.25 -11.22 -3.62
N SER A 40 2.16 -10.34 -4.62
CA SER A 40 2.72 -10.60 -5.95
C SER A 40 4.25 -10.48 -5.95
N PRO A 41 4.94 -10.91 -7.02
CA PRO A 41 6.30 -10.46 -7.30
C PRO A 41 6.36 -8.95 -7.57
N TRP A 42 7.57 -8.39 -7.57
CA TRP A 42 7.83 -7.03 -8.05
C TRP A 42 7.76 -6.98 -9.58
N GLU A 43 6.93 -6.10 -10.12
CA GLU A 43 6.63 -6.07 -11.55
C GLU A 43 6.86 -4.69 -12.16
N THR A 44 7.47 -4.65 -13.35
CA THR A 44 7.60 -3.45 -14.20
C THR A 44 6.47 -3.33 -15.22
N LYS A 45 5.56 -4.31 -15.27
CA LYS A 45 4.45 -4.40 -16.23
C LYS A 45 3.16 -4.87 -15.54
N PRO A 46 1.99 -4.49 -16.08
CA PRO A 46 0.72 -4.75 -15.39
C PRO A 46 0.21 -6.20 -15.50
N ASP A 47 0.67 -6.99 -16.46
CA ASP A 47 0.04 -8.28 -16.80
C ASP A 47 0.09 -9.29 -15.65
N ASN A 48 1.26 -9.46 -15.03
CA ASN A 48 1.44 -10.38 -13.91
C ASN A 48 0.72 -9.90 -12.64
N LEU A 49 0.69 -8.59 -12.40
CA LEU A 49 -0.10 -8.01 -11.31
C LEU A 49 -1.59 -8.29 -11.51
N ARG A 50 -2.10 -8.12 -12.74
CA ARG A 50 -3.48 -8.43 -13.08
C ARG A 50 -3.78 -9.92 -12.90
N ALA A 51 -2.88 -10.79 -13.34
CA ALA A 51 -3.02 -12.23 -13.14
C ALA A 51 -3.08 -12.58 -11.66
N PHE A 52 -2.22 -12.00 -10.83
CA PHE A 52 -2.25 -12.16 -9.37
C PHE A 52 -3.57 -11.65 -8.77
N MET A 53 -3.98 -10.42 -9.09
CA MET A 53 -5.22 -9.82 -8.58
C MET A 53 -6.46 -10.67 -8.92
N ASN A 54 -6.50 -11.31 -10.10
CA ASN A 54 -7.59 -12.21 -10.48
C ASN A 54 -7.67 -13.49 -9.62
N THR A 55 -6.63 -13.83 -8.86
CA THR A 55 -6.65 -14.97 -7.93
C THR A 55 -7.11 -14.59 -6.51
N ILE A 56 -7.30 -13.30 -6.24
CA ILE A 56 -7.64 -12.80 -4.91
C ILE A 56 -9.15 -12.85 -4.72
N GLU A 57 -9.56 -13.52 -3.66
CA GLU A 57 -10.95 -13.59 -3.21
C GLU A 57 -11.13 -12.83 -1.89
N VAL A 58 -12.35 -12.34 -1.68
CA VAL A 58 -12.77 -11.76 -0.40
C VAL A 58 -12.93 -12.88 0.61
N GLU A 59 -12.08 -12.90 1.63
CA GLU A 59 -12.12 -13.87 2.72
C GLU A 59 -11.54 -13.24 3.99
N GLY A 60 -11.92 -13.78 5.15
CA GLY A 60 -11.50 -13.28 6.45
C GLY A 60 -12.19 -11.97 6.86
N GLY A 61 -11.56 -11.25 7.78
CA GLY A 61 -12.05 -9.97 8.31
C GLY A 61 -12.64 -10.11 9.71
N TRP A 62 -12.33 -9.15 10.59
CA TRP A 62 -12.72 -9.22 12.01
C TRP A 62 -12.78 -7.84 12.67
N ASN A 63 -13.63 -6.96 12.13
CA ASN A 63 -13.71 -5.54 12.52
C ASN A 63 -12.42 -4.79 12.20
N ASN A 64 -11.56 -4.47 13.19
CA ASN A 64 -10.25 -3.88 12.92
C ASN A 64 -9.37 -4.90 12.18
N GLU A 65 -8.55 -4.44 11.23
CA GLU A 65 -7.81 -5.33 10.32
C GLU A 65 -6.31 -5.39 10.64
N ALA A 66 -5.64 -6.48 10.21
CA ALA A 66 -4.23 -6.70 10.53
C ALA A 66 -3.28 -5.90 9.62
N ILE A 67 -3.43 -4.57 9.60
CA ILE A 67 -2.57 -3.63 8.87
C ILE A 67 -1.10 -3.82 9.25
N GLU A 68 -0.83 -4.16 10.50
CA GLU A 68 0.51 -4.47 10.99
C GLU A 68 1.20 -5.58 10.19
N ILE A 69 0.45 -6.52 9.62
CA ILE A 69 1.00 -7.60 8.79
C ILE A 69 1.43 -7.07 7.41
N GLY A 70 0.66 -6.14 6.84
CA GLY A 70 1.03 -5.43 5.61
C GLY A 70 2.27 -4.55 5.79
N LEU A 71 2.33 -3.79 6.90
CA LEU A 71 3.50 -2.95 7.22
C LEU A 71 4.74 -3.78 7.56
N TRP A 72 4.57 -4.89 8.28
CA TRP A 72 5.64 -5.85 8.51
C TRP A 72 6.22 -6.36 7.20
N HIS A 73 5.36 -6.76 6.25
CA HIS A 73 5.83 -7.20 4.92
C HIS A 73 6.61 -6.10 4.21
N ALA A 74 6.14 -4.85 4.24
CA ALA A 74 6.87 -3.72 3.66
C ALA A 74 8.27 -3.54 4.29
N ASN A 75 8.41 -3.67 5.61
CA ASN A 75 9.71 -3.65 6.27
C ASN A 75 10.60 -4.83 5.83
N GLN A 76 10.04 -6.03 5.68
CA GLN A 76 10.79 -7.20 5.20
C GLN A 76 11.27 -7.03 3.76
N GLU A 77 10.45 -6.46 2.88
CA GLU A 77 10.88 -6.15 1.50
C GLU A 77 11.96 -5.07 1.52
N ASN A 78 11.82 -4.03 2.33
CA ASN A 78 12.84 -2.98 2.48
C ASN A 78 14.19 -3.51 2.97
N GLU A 79 14.19 -4.48 3.88
CA GLU A 79 15.42 -5.14 4.36
C GLU A 79 16.13 -5.94 3.27
N ARG A 80 15.40 -6.42 2.26
CA ARG A 80 15.97 -7.15 1.11
C ARG A 80 16.48 -6.20 0.04
N GLU A 81 15.62 -5.25 -0.35
CA GLU A 81 15.91 -4.21 -1.32
C GLU A 81 15.09 -2.98 -0.96
N ASN A 82 15.75 -1.83 -0.86
CA ASN A 82 15.10 -0.62 -0.37
C ASN A 82 13.86 -0.27 -1.20
N ILE A 83 12.70 -0.25 -0.54
CA ILE A 83 11.48 0.27 -1.15
C ILE A 83 11.44 1.79 -0.95
N THR A 84 10.71 2.47 -1.81
CA THR A 84 10.71 3.94 -1.81
C THR A 84 9.45 4.56 -1.24
N GLN A 85 8.38 3.77 -1.06
CA GLN A 85 7.09 4.19 -0.52
C GLN A 85 6.16 2.99 -0.29
N VAL A 86 5.13 3.18 0.52
CA VAL A 86 4.01 2.25 0.70
C VAL A 86 2.70 2.98 0.40
N ILE A 87 1.79 2.33 -0.34
CA ILE A 87 0.42 2.81 -0.54
C ILE A 87 -0.51 1.84 0.20
N LEU A 88 -1.06 2.30 1.32
CA LEU A 88 -2.00 1.56 2.17
C LEU A 88 -3.43 1.96 1.81
N ILE A 89 -4.29 0.98 1.54
CA ILE A 89 -5.71 1.19 1.25
C ILE A 89 -6.54 0.27 2.14
N GLY A 90 -7.56 0.80 2.81
CA GLY A 90 -8.42 -0.01 3.68
C GLY A 90 -9.66 0.73 4.19
N ASP A 91 -10.61 -0.04 4.73
CA ASP A 91 -11.90 0.40 5.26
C ASP A 91 -11.97 0.34 6.80
N ALA A 92 -10.92 -0.16 7.43
CA ALA A 92 -10.87 -0.46 8.85
C ALA A 92 -9.58 0.06 9.50
N PRO A 93 -9.63 0.53 10.76
CA PRO A 93 -8.44 0.83 11.54
C PRO A 93 -7.63 -0.46 11.85
N PRO A 94 -6.34 -0.32 12.25
CA PRO A 94 -5.50 -1.45 12.61
C PRO A 94 -5.97 -2.10 13.91
N ASN A 95 -5.63 -3.37 14.11
CA ASN A 95 -5.79 -4.04 15.39
C ASN A 95 -5.04 -3.31 16.52
N THR A 96 -5.67 -3.20 17.68
CA THR A 96 -5.00 -2.81 18.93
C THR A 96 -4.04 -3.91 19.40
N LYS A 97 -3.12 -3.59 20.32
CA LYS A 97 -2.17 -4.58 20.86
C LYS A 97 -2.88 -5.76 21.55
N ASP A 98 -4.03 -5.52 22.16
CA ASP A 98 -4.82 -6.58 22.81
C ASP A 98 -5.65 -7.37 21.79
N GLU A 99 -6.22 -6.72 20.77
CA GLU A 99 -6.87 -7.42 19.65
C GLU A 99 -5.90 -8.36 18.90
N VAL A 100 -4.64 -7.96 18.70
CA VAL A 100 -3.64 -8.85 18.10
C VAL A 100 -3.48 -10.12 18.95
N LYS A 101 -3.33 -9.99 20.28
CA LYS A 101 -3.20 -11.15 21.17
C LYS A 101 -4.45 -12.01 21.18
N GLU A 102 -5.62 -11.39 21.25
CA GLU A 102 -6.92 -12.06 21.31
C GLU A 102 -7.22 -12.79 20.00
N LYS A 103 -7.15 -12.10 18.85
CA LYS A 103 -7.54 -12.65 17.55
C LYS A 103 -6.58 -13.76 17.11
N ARG A 104 -5.29 -13.66 17.45
CA ARG A 104 -4.32 -14.75 17.26
C ARG A 104 -4.71 -16.04 17.99
N ASN A 105 -5.42 -15.95 19.11
CA ASN A 105 -5.87 -17.12 19.86
C ASN A 105 -6.85 -17.99 19.07
N GLY A 106 -7.47 -17.48 17.99
CA GLY A 106 -8.33 -18.27 17.10
C GLY A 106 -7.63 -19.50 16.49
N PHE A 107 -6.33 -19.40 16.20
CA PHE A 107 -5.49 -20.54 15.78
C PHE A 107 -4.53 -21.03 16.87
N GLN A 108 -4.53 -20.39 18.04
CA GLN A 108 -3.58 -20.60 19.15
C GLN A 108 -2.13 -20.18 18.82
N GLU A 109 -1.37 -19.78 19.84
CA GLU A 109 0.05 -19.38 19.67
C GLU A 109 0.95 -20.54 19.20
N THR A 110 0.56 -21.79 19.42
CA THR A 110 1.29 -22.96 18.90
C THR A 110 1.29 -23.01 17.38
N TYR A 111 0.18 -22.63 16.74
CA TYR A 111 0.11 -22.51 15.29
C TYR A 111 1.07 -21.41 14.80
N TRP A 112 0.93 -20.19 15.33
CA TRP A 112 1.71 -19.05 14.85
C TRP A 112 3.21 -19.24 15.02
N LYS A 113 3.66 -19.90 16.10
CA LYS A 113 5.08 -20.24 16.32
C LYS A 113 5.71 -21.00 15.15
N GLY A 114 4.93 -21.77 14.39
CA GLY A 114 5.38 -22.51 13.21
C GLY A 114 5.39 -21.70 11.91
N THR A 115 4.96 -20.44 11.94
CA THR A 115 4.77 -19.57 10.76
C THR A 115 5.81 -18.44 10.74
N LYS A 116 5.91 -17.72 9.62
CA LYS A 116 6.67 -16.47 9.52
C LYS A 116 6.13 -15.35 10.42
N PHE A 117 4.91 -15.49 10.93
CA PHE A 117 4.25 -14.57 11.87
C PHE A 117 4.35 -15.03 13.34
N SER A 118 5.40 -15.80 13.66
CA SER A 118 5.64 -16.35 14.99
C SER A 118 5.75 -15.30 16.07
N LYS A 119 6.33 -14.14 15.75
CA LYS A 119 6.37 -12.99 16.65
C LYS A 119 5.16 -12.09 16.37
N PRO A 120 4.33 -11.77 17.38
CA PRO A 120 3.30 -10.77 17.19
C PRO A 120 3.95 -9.43 16.84
N THR A 121 3.28 -8.67 15.98
CA THR A 121 3.69 -7.32 15.62
C THR A 121 2.51 -6.36 15.77
N TYR A 122 2.79 -5.06 15.72
CA TYR A 122 1.83 -3.99 15.97
C TYR A 122 2.09 -2.86 14.98
N TYR A 123 1.03 -2.19 14.54
CA TYR A 123 1.16 -1.26 13.43
C TYR A 123 2.07 -0.08 13.76
N GLN A 124 2.06 0.42 15.00
CA GLN A 124 2.97 1.51 15.40
C GLN A 124 4.44 1.09 15.32
N ASP A 125 4.74 -0.10 15.81
CA ASP A 125 6.11 -0.61 15.86
C ASP A 125 6.66 -0.83 14.43
N GLU A 126 5.83 -1.29 13.49
CA GLU A 126 6.22 -1.43 12.08
C GLU A 126 6.28 -0.07 11.35
N LEU A 127 5.40 0.87 11.70
CA LEU A 127 5.38 2.21 11.13
C LEU A 127 6.61 3.02 11.55
N ASP A 128 7.05 2.89 12.80
CA ASP A 128 8.26 3.54 13.31
C ASP A 128 9.51 3.05 12.57
N LYS A 129 9.56 1.77 12.16
CA LYS A 129 10.64 1.25 11.32
C LYS A 129 10.63 1.88 9.93
N LEU A 130 9.47 1.96 9.27
CA LEU A 130 9.36 2.60 7.94
C LEU A 130 9.77 4.08 8.03
N LYS A 131 9.31 4.78 9.07
CA LYS A 131 9.71 6.15 9.37
C LYS A 131 11.21 6.31 9.56
N ALA A 132 11.85 5.42 10.32
CA ALA A 132 13.30 5.44 10.53
C ALA A 132 14.09 5.27 9.22
N HIS A 133 13.52 4.55 8.25
CA HIS A 133 14.09 4.39 6.90
C HIS A 133 13.64 5.49 5.92
N SER A 134 12.92 6.52 6.40
CA SER A 134 12.38 7.60 5.56
C SER A 134 11.45 7.10 4.44
N ILE A 135 10.71 6.02 4.70
CA ILE A 135 9.73 5.44 3.76
C ILE A 135 8.35 6.02 4.08
N PRO A 136 7.78 6.85 3.19
CA PRO A 136 6.44 7.38 3.38
C PRO A 136 5.39 6.27 3.21
N VAL A 137 4.39 6.28 4.10
CA VAL A 137 3.18 5.47 3.96
C VAL A 137 2.04 6.39 3.55
N HIS A 138 1.64 6.33 2.29
CA HIS A 138 0.46 7.03 1.81
C HIS A 138 -0.77 6.18 2.16
N ALA A 139 -1.69 6.69 2.97
CA ALA A 139 -2.77 5.92 3.57
C ALA A 139 -4.14 6.45 3.14
N PHE A 140 -4.84 5.67 2.33
CA PHE A 140 -6.12 6.04 1.74
C PHE A 140 -7.25 5.20 2.34
N PHE A 141 -8.18 5.87 3.03
CA PHE A 141 -9.29 5.20 3.68
C PHE A 141 -10.54 5.23 2.80
N VAL A 142 -11.28 4.13 2.74
CA VAL A 142 -12.53 4.06 1.97
C VAL A 142 -13.78 4.25 2.84
N GLU A 143 -13.63 4.09 4.15
CA GLU A 143 -14.69 4.24 5.15
C GLU A 143 -14.29 5.21 6.25
N GLN A 144 -15.25 5.99 6.76
CA GLN A 144 -14.98 7.06 7.72
C GLN A 144 -14.37 6.57 9.03
N ARG A 145 -14.70 5.34 9.45
CA ARG A 145 -14.15 4.73 10.67
C ARG A 145 -12.63 4.55 10.65
N ALA A 146 -12.01 4.49 9.46
CA ALA A 146 -10.56 4.37 9.30
C ALA A 146 -9.87 5.75 9.18
N GLU A 147 -10.62 6.83 9.00
CA GLU A 147 -10.10 8.16 8.67
C GLU A 147 -9.01 8.64 9.64
N THR A 148 -9.32 8.66 10.94
CA THR A 148 -8.42 9.24 11.94
C THR A 148 -7.07 8.54 11.95
N VAL A 149 -7.05 7.22 11.96
CA VAL A 149 -5.80 6.46 12.05
C VAL A 149 -5.05 6.43 10.73
N PHE A 150 -5.73 6.39 9.58
CA PHE A 150 -5.06 6.46 8.28
C PHE A 150 -4.38 7.81 8.07
N LYS A 151 -5.05 8.91 8.44
CA LYS A 151 -4.42 10.25 8.44
C LYS A 151 -3.21 10.32 9.37
N GLN A 152 -3.28 9.68 10.55
CA GLN A 152 -2.15 9.60 11.48
C GLN A 152 -0.99 8.79 10.91
N ILE A 153 -1.25 7.62 10.32
CA ILE A 153 -0.25 6.76 9.66
C ILE A 153 0.52 7.56 8.60
N ALA A 154 -0.22 8.25 7.73
CA ALA A 154 0.36 9.08 6.70
C ALA A 154 1.17 10.24 7.27
N GLN A 155 0.61 10.99 8.22
CA GLN A 155 1.30 12.12 8.83
C GLN A 155 2.61 11.71 9.52
N GLN A 156 2.64 10.57 10.20
CA GLN A 156 3.82 10.12 10.94
C GLN A 156 5.02 9.79 10.05
N THR A 157 4.77 9.39 8.80
CA THR A 157 5.79 8.99 7.82
C THR A 157 6.03 10.04 6.73
N GLY A 158 5.30 11.17 6.77
CA GLY A 158 5.34 12.19 5.71
C GLY A 158 4.61 11.79 4.43
N GLY A 159 3.73 10.78 4.51
CA GLY A 159 2.86 10.36 3.41
C GLY A 159 1.59 11.21 3.28
N ARG A 160 0.77 10.87 2.27
CA ARG A 160 -0.53 11.49 2.00
C ARG A 160 -1.65 10.68 2.62
N GLY A 161 -2.59 11.33 3.31
CA GLY A 161 -3.73 10.69 3.94
C GLY A 161 -5.05 11.32 3.51
N GLU A 162 -5.89 10.59 2.78
CA GLU A 162 -7.17 11.10 2.27
C GLU A 162 -8.19 9.99 2.02
N MET A 163 -9.45 10.39 1.82
CA MET A 163 -10.52 9.46 1.48
C MET A 163 -10.36 9.01 0.03
N LEU A 164 -10.49 7.71 -0.22
CA LEU A 164 -10.61 7.14 -1.55
C LEU A 164 -12.06 6.69 -1.77
N ASP A 165 -12.81 7.47 -2.53
CA ASP A 165 -14.20 7.14 -2.87
C ASP A 165 -14.24 6.10 -4.00
N ILE A 166 -14.14 4.82 -3.62
CA ILE A 166 -14.16 3.68 -4.55
C ILE A 166 -15.54 3.43 -5.18
N ASN A 167 -16.62 3.93 -4.57
CA ASN A 167 -17.99 3.70 -5.01
C ASN A 167 -18.48 4.75 -6.01
N SER A 168 -17.79 5.89 -6.11
CA SER A 168 -18.03 6.87 -7.16
C SER A 168 -17.68 6.33 -8.55
N SER A 169 -18.34 6.88 -9.57
CA SER A 169 -17.97 6.63 -10.98
C SER A 169 -16.53 7.05 -11.32
N SER A 170 -15.90 7.86 -10.48
CA SER A 170 -14.51 8.33 -10.59
C SER A 170 -13.52 7.58 -9.69
N GLY A 171 -13.93 6.63 -8.86
CA GLY A 171 -13.04 5.99 -7.87
C GLY A 171 -11.83 5.28 -8.48
N SER A 172 -12.05 4.56 -9.58
CA SER A 172 -10.97 3.90 -10.34
C SER A 172 -9.98 4.90 -10.97
N GLN A 173 -10.49 6.07 -11.39
CA GLN A 173 -9.67 7.16 -11.91
C GLN A 173 -8.88 7.82 -10.78
N MET A 174 -9.50 8.06 -9.62
CA MET A 174 -8.85 8.61 -8.43
C MET A 174 -7.67 7.74 -8.00
N LEU A 175 -7.88 6.42 -7.87
CA LEU A 175 -6.81 5.48 -7.56
C LEU A 175 -5.72 5.46 -8.64
N THR A 176 -6.12 5.47 -9.92
CA THR A 176 -5.16 5.49 -11.03
C THR A 176 -4.29 6.75 -11.00
N ASP A 177 -4.87 7.91 -10.78
CA ASP A 177 -4.17 9.19 -10.75
C ASP A 177 -3.22 9.24 -9.56
N LEU A 178 -3.72 8.94 -8.37
CA LEU A 178 -2.97 8.87 -7.13
C LEU A 178 -1.72 7.99 -7.27
N VAL A 179 -1.88 6.72 -7.67
CA VAL A 179 -0.74 5.80 -7.77
C VAL A 179 0.23 6.26 -8.87
N THR A 180 -0.28 6.80 -9.98
CA THR A 180 0.59 7.31 -11.06
C THR A 180 1.40 8.52 -10.61
N GLU A 181 0.78 9.47 -9.92
CA GLU A 181 1.44 10.67 -9.41
C GLU A 181 2.55 10.31 -8.41
N GLU A 182 2.30 9.39 -7.49
CA GLU A 182 3.31 9.00 -6.50
C GLU A 182 4.47 8.20 -7.11
N ILE A 183 4.23 7.40 -8.16
CA ILE A 183 5.32 6.78 -8.94
C ILE A 183 6.19 7.84 -9.58
N LEU A 184 5.58 8.80 -10.29
CA LEU A 184 6.29 9.85 -11.00
C LEU A 184 7.05 10.78 -10.06
N ARG A 185 6.43 11.15 -8.93
CA ARG A 185 7.06 11.94 -7.88
C ARG A 185 8.33 11.26 -7.36
N ASN A 186 8.26 9.95 -7.14
CA ASN A 186 9.37 9.17 -6.60
C ASN A 186 10.49 8.96 -7.63
N VAL A 187 10.16 8.53 -8.85
CA VAL A 187 11.14 8.36 -9.95
C VAL A 187 11.87 9.66 -10.27
N GLY A 188 11.16 10.81 -10.23
CA GLY A 188 11.76 12.11 -10.47
C GLY A 188 12.56 12.67 -9.28
N GLY A 189 12.42 12.09 -8.09
CA GLY A 189 13.02 12.57 -6.85
C GLY A 189 12.71 14.04 -6.56
N THR A 190 13.59 14.69 -5.80
CA THR A 190 13.45 16.12 -5.43
C THR A 190 13.63 17.07 -6.61
N THR A 191 14.30 16.64 -7.69
CA THR A 191 14.64 17.51 -8.83
C THR A 191 13.55 17.55 -9.89
N LYS A 192 12.96 16.41 -10.23
CA LYS A 192 12.00 16.29 -11.35
C LYS A 192 10.63 15.80 -10.92
N GLY A 193 10.45 15.30 -9.69
CA GLY A 193 9.21 14.67 -9.26
C GLY A 193 7.97 15.55 -9.47
N ASN A 194 8.03 16.82 -9.07
CA ASN A 194 6.93 17.77 -9.28
C ASN A 194 6.65 18.02 -10.77
N ALA A 195 7.70 18.21 -11.58
CA ALA A 195 7.54 18.43 -13.02
C ALA A 195 6.93 17.22 -13.75
N LEU A 196 7.27 16.00 -13.35
CA LEU A 196 6.67 14.77 -13.89
C LEU A 196 5.18 14.66 -13.51
N VAL A 197 4.83 14.99 -12.27
CA VAL A 197 3.43 15.04 -11.82
C VAL A 197 2.64 16.12 -12.58
N GLU A 198 3.20 17.30 -12.78
CA GLU A 198 2.56 18.36 -13.56
C GLU A 198 2.35 17.95 -15.03
N ALA A 199 3.35 17.32 -15.66
CA ALA A 199 3.22 16.77 -17.01
C ALA A 199 2.10 15.72 -17.09
N TYR A 200 1.99 14.85 -16.08
CA TYR A 200 0.90 13.90 -15.96
C TYR A 200 -0.46 14.57 -15.89
N ARG A 201 -0.62 15.55 -14.98
CA ARG A 201 -1.88 16.26 -14.79
C ARG A 201 -2.29 17.00 -16.05
N ASN A 202 -1.38 17.74 -16.69
CA ASN A 202 -1.66 18.44 -17.95
C ASN A 202 -2.15 17.52 -19.07
N ARG A 203 -1.68 16.27 -19.09
CA ARG A 203 -2.03 15.30 -20.12
C ARG A 203 -3.35 14.56 -19.84
N TYR A 204 -3.58 14.17 -18.59
CA TYR A 204 -4.64 13.21 -18.25
C TYR A 204 -5.74 13.79 -17.38
N GLN A 205 -5.47 14.85 -16.62
CA GLN A 205 -6.47 15.58 -15.87
C GLN A 205 -6.86 16.81 -16.69
N LYS A 206 -7.93 16.68 -17.50
CA LYS A 206 -8.49 17.85 -18.19
C LYS A 206 -8.80 18.92 -17.15
N GLY A 207 -8.25 20.12 -17.34
CA GLY A 207 -8.74 21.31 -16.66
C GLY A 207 -10.21 21.45 -16.97
N TYR A 208 -11.06 21.35 -15.95
CA TYR A 208 -12.39 21.92 -16.03
C TYR A 208 -12.18 23.45 -16.06
N THR A 209 -12.06 24.02 -17.26
CA THR A 209 -12.40 25.43 -17.51
C THR A 209 -13.90 25.55 -17.66
#